data_AF-A0A970UIC5-F1
#
_entry.id   AF-A0A970UIC5-F1
#
_cell.length_a   1.000
_cell.length_b   1.000
_cell.length_c   1.000
_cell.angle_alpha   90.00
_cell.angle_beta   90.00
_cell.angle_gamma   90.00
#
_symmetry.space_group_name_H-M   'P 1'
#
loop_
_entity.id
_entity.type
_entity.pdbx_description
1 polymer ?
#
loop_
_entity_poly.entity_id
_entity_poly.type
_entity_poly.pdbx_seq_one_letter_code
_entity_poly.pdbx_strand_id
1 'polypeptide(L)'
;MNGLDWTGMLKGMGYLVLSVAGGLGLGRAIIYFSLPERILASMLPHLKKWRIPAQALFALGVSIGSSRAGSALIAEAYRNDLLSEKEAIFGTLLQSFPGYLKRWAVSFPVAAALAGSAGIIYSLVVLARSFCRFVFFLCMLRGKELPGQVSPELADRQNSGTGSFSFFGSLARTLPPSLGFFALAYLATPVLQGFIEERGAHLPLLSAAGWSVAAASFAHVNAALGAAGGALASGSLTTAQAVLALLAGNMLAVLSRVLRQDIAFWIGIFPGKMVRSLFAWNLATLLAVMSISVTAAAVPVLWGW
;
A
#
# COMPACT_ATOMS: atom_id res chain seq x y z
N MET A 1 35.75 -11.79 28.43
CA MET A 1 35.27 -11.82 27.03
C MET A 1 34.38 -13.06 26.91
N ASN A 2 33.06 -12.89 27.02
CA ASN A 2 32.13 -14.01 26.98
C ASN A 2 32.12 -14.58 25.56
N GLY A 3 32.39 -15.89 25.44
CA GLY A 3 32.39 -16.58 24.15
C GLY A 3 31.02 -16.48 23.48
N LEU A 4 31.01 -16.28 22.15
CA LEU A 4 29.78 -16.28 21.36
C LEU A 4 28.99 -17.57 21.62
N ASP A 5 27.70 -17.43 21.98
CA ASP A 5 26.78 -18.55 22.13
C ASP A 5 26.36 -19.09 20.75
N TRP A 6 27.22 -19.93 20.19
CA TRP A 6 27.00 -20.61 18.92
C TRP A 6 25.73 -21.46 18.90
N THR A 7 25.37 -22.07 20.03
CA THR A 7 24.18 -22.90 20.17
C THR A 7 22.89 -22.09 20.12
N GLY A 8 22.85 -20.94 20.80
CA GLY A 8 21.74 -19.99 20.71
C GLY A 8 21.58 -19.44 19.30
N MET A 9 22.69 -19.07 18.65
CA MET A 9 22.68 -18.57 17.27
C MET A 9 22.13 -19.61 16.28
N LEU A 10 22.62 -20.85 16.33
CA LEU A 10 22.16 -21.93 15.45
C LEU A 10 20.68 -22.27 15.66
N LYS A 11 20.21 -22.30 16.91
CA LYS A 11 18.78 -22.48 17.22
C LYS A 11 17.94 -21.33 16.66
N GLY A 12 18.39 -20.09 16.82
CA GLY A 12 17.74 -18.90 16.26
C GLY A 12 17.65 -18.94 14.73
N MET A 13 18.75 -19.32 14.07
CA MET A 13 18.79 -19.49 12.61
C MET A 13 17.83 -20.59 12.15
N GLY A 14 17.80 -21.74 12.84
CA GLY A 14 16.88 -22.83 12.54
C GLY A 14 15.41 -22.42 12.67
N TYR A 15 15.06 -21.73 13.76
CA TYR A 15 13.71 -21.20 13.97
C TYR A 15 13.32 -20.16 12.90
N LEU A 16 14.25 -19.27 12.53
CA LEU A 16 14.04 -18.28 11.47
C LEU A 16 13.77 -18.96 10.12
N VAL A 17 14.57 -19.95 9.74
CA VAL A 17 14.38 -20.69 8.48
C VAL A 17 13.03 -21.40 8.46
N LEU A 18 12.68 -22.10 9.55
CA LEU A 18 11.42 -22.84 9.64
C LEU A 18 10.21 -21.91 9.60
N SER A 19 10.26 -20.79 10.33
CA SER A 19 9.17 -19.81 10.37
C SER A 19 8.99 -19.10 9.02
N VAL A 20 10.08 -18.71 8.35
CA VAL A 20 10.03 -18.11 7.00
C VAL A 20 9.50 -19.11 5.97
N ALA A 21 9.97 -20.36 6.00
CA ALA A 21 9.48 -21.41 5.11
C ALA A 21 7.99 -21.71 5.32
N GLY A 22 7.57 -21.83 6.59
CA GLY A 22 6.16 -21.99 6.96
C GLY A 22 5.30 -20.81 6.51
N GLY A 23 5.80 -19.58 6.70
CA GLY A 23 5.12 -18.37 6.27
C GLY A 23 4.94 -18.30 4.74
N LEU A 24 5.99 -18.60 3.98
CA LEU A 24 5.90 -18.69 2.52
C LEU A 24 4.94 -19.79 2.05
N GLY A 25 4.94 -20.94 2.73
CA GLY A 25 4.00 -22.03 2.48
C GLY A 25 2.55 -21.60 2.69
N LEU A 26 2.25 -20.95 3.83
CA LEU A 26 0.93 -20.38 4.12
C LEU A 26 0.53 -19.31 3.11
N GLY A 27 1.43 -18.40 2.75
CA GLY A 27 1.17 -17.37 1.74
C GLY A 27 0.84 -17.97 0.36
N ARG A 28 1.54 -19.03 -0.04
CA ARG A 28 1.23 -19.79 -1.26
C ARG A 28 -0.11 -20.50 -1.18
N ALA A 29 -0.45 -21.08 -0.04
CA ALA A 29 -1.76 -21.70 0.15
C ALA A 29 -2.90 -20.66 0.02
N ILE A 30 -2.77 -19.48 0.64
CA ILE A 30 -3.77 -18.41 0.54
C ILE A 30 -3.99 -17.98 -0.93
N ILE A 31 -2.91 -17.86 -1.71
CA ILE A 31 -2.99 -17.56 -3.14
C ILE A 31 -3.61 -18.74 -3.92
N TYR A 32 -3.20 -19.98 -3.64
CA TYR A 32 -3.70 -21.17 -4.31
C TYR A 32 -5.22 -21.32 -4.16
N PHE A 33 -5.77 -20.98 -3.00
CA PHE A 33 -7.21 -20.98 -2.76
C PHE A 33 -7.95 -19.76 -3.34
N SER A 34 -7.25 -18.85 -4.02
CA SER A 34 -7.78 -17.60 -4.58
C SER A 34 -8.59 -16.81 -3.55
N LEU A 35 -8.11 -16.77 -2.31
CA LEU A 35 -8.83 -16.14 -1.19
C LEU A 35 -9.07 -14.64 -1.43
N PRO A 36 -8.10 -13.85 -1.95
CA PRO A 36 -8.34 -12.44 -2.29
C PRO A 36 -9.44 -12.27 -3.36
N GLU A 37 -9.43 -13.13 -4.39
CA GLU A 37 -10.42 -13.13 -5.46
C GLU A 37 -11.82 -13.46 -4.92
N ARG A 38 -11.94 -14.47 -4.05
CA ARG A 38 -13.21 -14.86 -3.40
C ARG A 38 -13.77 -13.77 -2.50
N ILE A 39 -12.91 -13.13 -1.69
CA ILE A 39 -13.32 -12.03 -0.81
C ILE A 39 -13.88 -10.88 -1.66
N LEU A 40 -13.17 -10.45 -2.71
CA LEU A 40 -13.67 -9.35 -3.54
C LEU A 40 -14.93 -9.76 -4.32
N ALA A 41 -14.98 -10.98 -4.86
CA ALA A 41 -16.16 -11.50 -5.55
C ALA A 41 -17.39 -11.57 -4.64
N SER A 42 -17.21 -11.87 -3.35
CA SER A 42 -18.28 -11.84 -2.35
C SER A 42 -18.76 -10.40 -2.04
N MET A 43 -17.85 -9.42 -2.11
CA MET A 43 -18.19 -8.01 -1.94
C MET A 43 -18.93 -7.44 -3.16
N LEU A 44 -18.57 -7.83 -4.39
CA LEU A 44 -19.12 -7.26 -5.63
C LEU A 44 -20.68 -7.22 -5.69
N PRO A 45 -21.43 -8.28 -5.32
CA PRO A 45 -22.90 -8.23 -5.25
C PRO A 45 -23.44 -7.15 -4.31
N HIS A 46 -22.75 -6.92 -3.18
CA HIS A 46 -23.11 -5.88 -2.23
C HIS A 46 -22.78 -4.49 -2.78
N LEU A 47 -21.66 -4.36 -3.49
CA LEU A 47 -21.23 -3.12 -4.15
C LEU A 47 -22.15 -2.72 -5.30
N LYS A 48 -22.73 -3.68 -6.04
CA LYS A 48 -23.76 -3.39 -7.07
C LYS A 48 -24.98 -2.66 -6.50
N LYS A 49 -25.33 -2.91 -5.23
CA LYS A 49 -26.44 -2.21 -4.56
C LYS A 49 -26.12 -0.74 -4.26
N TRP A 50 -24.85 -0.33 -4.34
CA TRP A 50 -24.37 1.00 -3.94
C TRP A 50 -24.33 2.01 -5.08
N ARG A 51 -24.97 1.73 -6.23
CA ARG A 51 -25.03 2.62 -7.41
C ARG A 51 -23.65 3.13 -7.88
N ILE A 52 -22.65 2.26 -7.80
CA ILE A 52 -21.28 2.57 -8.25
C ILE A 52 -21.22 2.41 -9.78
N PRO A 53 -20.52 3.28 -10.52
CA PRO A 53 -20.37 3.15 -11.98
C PRO A 53 -19.84 1.77 -12.38
N ALA A 54 -20.44 1.21 -13.44
CA ALA A 54 -20.10 -0.15 -13.90
C ALA A 54 -18.63 -0.28 -14.31
N GLN A 55 -18.07 0.77 -14.93
CA GLN A 55 -16.67 0.86 -15.33
C GLN A 55 -15.74 0.83 -14.11
N ALA A 56 -16.13 1.49 -13.02
CA ALA A 56 -15.35 1.48 -11.78
C ALA A 56 -15.38 0.11 -11.08
N LEU A 57 -16.53 -0.58 -11.10
CA LEU A 57 -16.66 -1.95 -10.60
C LEU A 57 -15.87 -2.97 -11.44
N PHE A 58 -15.88 -2.80 -12.77
CA PHE A 58 -15.10 -3.64 -13.68
C PHE A 58 -13.59 -3.45 -13.45
N ALA A 59 -13.12 -2.20 -13.40
CA ALA A 59 -11.74 -1.88 -13.06
C ALA A 59 -11.33 -2.47 -11.71
N LEU A 60 -12.24 -2.43 -10.72
CA LEU A 60 -12.03 -3.02 -9.40
C LEU A 60 -11.81 -4.54 -9.47
N GLY A 61 -12.57 -5.26 -10.30
CA GLY A 61 -12.33 -6.69 -10.57
C GLY A 61 -10.95 -6.94 -11.19
N VAL A 62 -10.56 -6.13 -12.18
CA VAL A 62 -9.24 -6.22 -12.84
C VAL A 62 -8.09 -5.90 -11.87
N SER A 63 -8.32 -5.03 -10.89
CA SER A 63 -7.29 -4.60 -9.94
C SER A 63 -6.75 -5.69 -9.01
N ILE A 64 -7.44 -6.83 -8.88
CA ILE A 64 -6.92 -8.01 -8.17
C ILE A 64 -5.68 -8.56 -8.88
N GLY A 65 -5.71 -8.56 -10.22
CA GLY A 65 -4.57 -8.92 -11.04
C GLY A 65 -3.50 -7.82 -11.02
N SER A 66 -3.93 -6.57 -11.26
CA SER A 66 -3.03 -5.42 -11.23
C SER A 66 -3.78 -4.12 -10.93
N SER A 67 -3.46 -3.51 -9.80
CA SER A 67 -3.98 -2.19 -9.41
C SER A 67 -3.73 -1.10 -10.47
N ARG A 68 -2.58 -1.18 -11.16
CA ARG A 68 -2.24 -0.26 -12.26
C ARG A 68 -3.10 -0.50 -13.50
N ALA A 69 -3.42 -1.76 -13.81
CA ALA A 69 -4.33 -2.08 -14.92
C ALA A 69 -5.75 -1.56 -14.63
N GLY A 70 -6.27 -1.76 -13.41
CA GLY A 70 -7.54 -1.16 -12.99
C GLY A 70 -7.53 0.36 -13.12
N SER A 71 -6.46 1.02 -12.67
CA SER A 71 -6.32 2.48 -12.80
C SER A 71 -6.27 2.97 -14.25
N ALA A 72 -5.65 2.19 -15.15
CA ALA A 72 -5.62 2.51 -16.58
C ALA A 72 -7.02 2.42 -17.22
N LEU A 73 -7.82 1.43 -16.83
CA LEU A 73 -9.23 1.31 -17.28
C LEU A 73 -10.09 2.47 -16.79
N ILE A 74 -9.86 2.96 -15.56
CA ILE A 74 -10.52 4.18 -15.07
C ILE A 74 -10.11 5.39 -15.91
N ALA A 75 -8.81 5.52 -16.22
CA ALA A 75 -8.31 6.62 -17.04
C ALA A 75 -8.89 6.61 -18.46
N GLU A 76 -9.08 5.42 -19.03
CA GLU A 76 -9.73 5.25 -20.34
C GLU A 76 -11.21 5.59 -20.28
N ALA A 77 -11.94 5.10 -19.29
CA ALA A 77 -13.34 5.43 -19.09
C ALA A 77 -13.55 6.94 -18.87
N TYR A 78 -12.64 7.61 -18.17
CA TYR A 78 -12.63 9.07 -18.02
C TYR A 78 -12.39 9.80 -19.35
N ARG A 79 -11.41 9.34 -20.16
CA ARG A 79 -11.14 9.94 -21.48
C ARG A 79 -12.29 9.80 -22.47
N ASN A 80 -13.09 8.74 -22.32
CA ASN A 80 -14.27 8.47 -23.14
C ASN A 80 -15.55 9.09 -22.56
N ASP A 81 -15.42 10.03 -21.60
CA ASP A 81 -16.54 10.71 -20.92
C ASP A 81 -17.55 9.76 -20.24
N LEU A 82 -17.11 8.53 -19.91
CA LEU A 82 -17.92 7.52 -19.21
C LEU A 82 -17.89 7.69 -17.69
N LEU A 83 -16.92 8.44 -17.17
CA LEU A 83 -16.76 8.75 -15.76
C LEU A 83 -16.52 10.26 -15.60
N SER A 84 -17.17 10.84 -14.60
CA SER A 84 -16.84 12.20 -14.15
C SER A 84 -15.44 12.24 -13.53
N GLU A 85 -14.86 13.44 -13.41
CA GLU A 85 -13.56 13.64 -12.75
C GLU A 85 -13.56 13.07 -11.31
N LYS A 86 -14.65 13.30 -10.57
CA LYS A 86 -14.82 12.78 -9.20
C LYS A 86 -14.79 11.26 -9.18
N GLU A 87 -15.54 10.61 -10.07
CA GLU A 87 -15.60 9.14 -10.15
C GLU A 87 -14.27 8.55 -10.60
N ALA A 88 -13.56 9.23 -11.50
CA ALA A 88 -12.25 8.77 -11.96
C ALA A 88 -11.18 8.93 -10.86
N ILE A 89 -11.20 10.00 -10.06
CA ILE A 89 -10.30 10.20 -8.92
C ILE A 89 -10.51 9.08 -7.89
N PHE A 90 -11.73 8.95 -7.35
CA PHE A 90 -12.00 7.98 -6.29
C PHE A 90 -11.98 6.56 -6.81
N GLY A 91 -12.43 6.34 -8.06
CA GLY A 91 -12.32 5.08 -8.77
C GLY A 91 -10.87 4.61 -8.85
N THR A 92 -9.94 5.49 -9.18
CA THR A 92 -8.50 5.17 -9.23
C THR A 92 -7.93 4.85 -7.85
N LEU A 93 -8.21 5.68 -6.84
CA LEU A 93 -7.67 5.49 -5.49
C LEU A 93 -8.19 4.20 -4.84
N LEU A 94 -9.42 3.81 -5.15
CA LEU A 94 -10.03 2.55 -4.72
C LEU A 94 -9.25 1.31 -5.20
N GLN A 95 -8.61 1.37 -6.38
CA GLN A 95 -7.91 0.25 -7.01
C GLN A 95 -6.69 -0.23 -6.22
N SER A 96 -6.21 0.56 -5.25
CA SER A 96 -5.01 0.23 -4.47
C SER A 96 -5.22 -0.92 -3.48
N PHE A 97 -6.45 -1.11 -2.99
CA PHE A 97 -6.74 -2.12 -1.96
C PHE A 97 -6.70 -3.56 -2.49
N PRO A 98 -7.34 -3.92 -3.62
CA PRO A 98 -7.32 -5.31 -4.09
C PRO A 98 -5.91 -5.81 -4.40
N GLY A 99 -5.08 -4.97 -5.04
CA GLY A 99 -3.67 -5.27 -5.24
C GLY A 99 -2.90 -5.42 -3.93
N TYR A 100 -3.20 -4.59 -2.92
CA TYR A 100 -2.61 -4.72 -1.59
C TYR A 100 -3.05 -6.02 -0.89
N LEU A 101 -4.33 -6.39 -0.96
CA LEU A 101 -4.87 -7.59 -0.30
C LEU A 101 -4.14 -8.87 -0.74
N LYS A 102 -3.89 -9.00 -2.04
CA LYS A 102 -3.11 -10.11 -2.60
C LYS A 102 -1.66 -10.12 -2.12
N ARG A 103 -1.01 -8.95 -2.08
CA ARG A 103 0.35 -8.83 -1.54
C ARG A 103 0.38 -9.15 -0.04
N TRP A 104 -0.62 -8.67 0.68
CA TRP A 104 -0.77 -8.84 2.12
C TRP A 104 -0.84 -10.32 2.49
N ALA A 105 -1.58 -11.13 1.73
CA ALA A 105 -1.67 -12.58 1.93
C ALA A 105 -0.31 -13.29 1.99
N VAL A 106 0.67 -12.80 1.22
CA VAL A 106 2.04 -13.35 1.22
C VAL A 106 2.93 -12.69 2.26
N SER A 107 2.78 -11.39 2.49
CA SER A 107 3.62 -10.65 3.43
C SER A 107 3.24 -10.85 4.89
N PHE A 108 1.97 -11.14 5.20
CA PHE A 108 1.49 -11.33 6.56
C PHE A 108 2.18 -12.50 7.27
N PRO A 109 2.27 -13.70 6.67
CA PRO A 109 2.99 -14.80 7.32
C PRO A 109 4.48 -14.53 7.48
N VAL A 110 5.10 -13.80 6.55
CA VAL A 110 6.51 -13.37 6.66
C VAL A 110 6.68 -12.40 7.82
N ALA A 111 5.75 -11.46 8.01
CA ALA A 111 5.78 -10.56 9.15
C ALA A 111 5.64 -11.32 10.48
N ALA A 112 4.72 -12.28 10.55
CA ALA A 112 4.55 -13.14 11.72
C ALA A 112 5.82 -13.96 12.01
N ALA A 113 6.48 -14.48 10.97
CA ALA A 113 7.71 -15.26 11.11
C ALA A 113 8.88 -14.41 11.61
N LEU A 114 9.08 -13.22 11.04
CA LEU A 114 10.24 -12.38 11.33
C LEU A 114 10.13 -11.61 12.64
N ALA A 115 8.93 -11.16 13.02
CA ALA A 115 8.73 -10.26 14.16
C ALA A 115 7.66 -10.76 15.16
N GLY A 116 7.23 -12.02 15.06
CA GLY A 116 6.29 -12.63 15.98
C GLY A 116 4.96 -11.86 16.09
N SER A 117 4.51 -11.65 17.33
CA SER A 117 3.29 -10.89 17.66
C SER A 117 3.32 -9.46 17.13
N ALA A 118 4.47 -8.78 17.21
CA ALA A 118 4.61 -7.42 16.68
C ALA A 118 4.39 -7.39 15.16
N GLY A 119 4.92 -8.37 14.44
CA GLY A 119 4.71 -8.51 12.98
C GLY A 119 3.27 -8.79 12.58
N ILE A 120 2.56 -9.62 13.37
CA ILE A 120 1.13 -9.90 13.19
C ILE A 120 0.31 -8.61 13.37
N ILE A 121 0.49 -7.92 14.50
CA ILE A 121 -0.23 -6.68 14.82
C ILE A 121 0.04 -5.62 13.76
N TYR A 122 1.31 -5.39 13.42
CA TYR A 122 1.72 -4.46 12.37
C TYR A 122 0.99 -4.76 11.05
N SER A 123 1.02 -6.02 10.60
CA SER A 123 0.44 -6.40 9.31
C SER A 123 -1.08 -6.31 9.28
N LEU A 124 -1.76 -6.58 10.40
CA LEU A 124 -3.21 -6.38 10.53
C LEU A 124 -3.57 -4.89 10.54
N VAL A 125 -2.81 -4.05 11.23
CA VAL A 125 -3.03 -2.60 11.24
C VAL A 125 -2.86 -2.01 9.84
N VAL A 126 -1.83 -2.41 9.07
CA VAL A 126 -1.64 -1.91 7.70
C VAL A 126 -2.76 -2.38 6.76
N LEU A 127 -3.26 -3.62 6.94
CA LEU A 127 -4.45 -4.08 6.22
C LEU A 127 -5.68 -3.25 6.58
N ALA A 128 -5.92 -3.02 7.87
CA ALA A 128 -7.04 -2.21 8.36
C ALA A 128 -6.99 -0.79 7.80
N ARG A 129 -5.81 -0.13 7.79
CA ARG A 129 -5.61 1.19 7.14
C ARG A 129 -6.07 1.16 5.68
N SER A 130 -5.61 0.16 4.93
CA SER A 130 -5.90 0.02 3.50
C SER A 130 -7.39 -0.25 3.26
N PHE A 131 -8.02 -1.05 4.11
CA PHE A 131 -9.44 -1.33 4.07
C PHE A 131 -10.30 -0.11 4.44
N CYS A 132 -9.95 0.63 5.48
CA CYS A 132 -10.63 1.87 5.85
C CYS A 132 -10.60 2.89 4.70
N ARG A 133 -9.44 3.05 4.04
CA ARG A 133 -9.33 3.91 2.85
C ARG A 133 -10.18 3.39 1.69
N PHE A 134 -10.20 2.08 1.46
CA PHE A 134 -11.06 1.46 0.46
C PHE A 134 -12.53 1.78 0.71
N VAL A 135 -13.03 1.56 1.93
CA VAL A 135 -14.42 1.89 2.30
C VAL A 135 -14.70 3.38 2.17
N PHE A 136 -13.76 4.25 2.57
CA PHE A 136 -13.91 5.69 2.42
C PHE A 136 -14.08 6.11 0.95
N PHE A 137 -13.21 5.64 0.05
CA PHE A 137 -13.32 5.96 -1.38
C PHE A 137 -14.57 5.34 -2.02
N LEU A 138 -14.95 4.16 -1.57
CA LEU A 138 -16.20 3.52 -1.97
C LEU A 138 -17.43 4.35 -1.59
N CYS A 139 -17.45 4.92 -0.38
CA CYS A 139 -18.49 5.84 0.06
C CYS A 139 -18.48 7.15 -0.76
N MET A 140 -17.31 7.66 -1.15
CA MET A 140 -17.19 8.87 -1.97
C MET A 140 -17.65 8.66 -3.43
N LEU A 141 -17.53 7.44 -3.93
CA LEU A 141 -18.07 6.98 -5.22
C LEU A 141 -19.58 6.77 -5.20
N ARG A 142 -20.22 6.79 -4.02
CA ARG A 142 -21.67 6.60 -3.90
C ARG A 142 -22.40 7.82 -4.48
N GLY A 143 -22.92 7.68 -5.69
CA GLY A 143 -23.61 8.74 -6.44
C GLY A 143 -25.14 8.54 -6.55
N LYS A 144 -25.87 9.65 -6.65
CA LYS A 144 -27.32 9.76 -6.90
C LYS A 144 -27.56 10.10 -8.40
N GLU A 145 -27.45 9.17 -9.35
CA GLU A 145 -28.09 9.34 -10.67
C GLU A 145 -28.72 8.03 -11.16
N LEU A 146 -29.76 8.15 -11.99
CA LEU A 146 -30.91 7.23 -12.09
C LEU A 146 -30.60 5.87 -12.74
N PRO A 147 -31.30 4.79 -12.31
CA PRO A 147 -31.34 3.56 -13.07
C PRO A 147 -32.03 3.83 -14.42
N GLY A 148 -31.28 3.83 -15.53
CA GLY A 148 -31.93 3.89 -16.84
C GLY A 148 -31.15 4.46 -18.03
N GLN A 149 -29.92 4.95 -17.90
CA GLN A 149 -29.14 5.36 -19.07
C GLN A 149 -27.82 4.60 -19.17
N VAL A 150 -27.92 3.32 -19.54
CA VAL A 150 -27.09 2.90 -20.67
C VAL A 150 -27.75 3.60 -21.87
N SER A 151 -27.34 4.83 -22.19
CA SER A 151 -27.79 5.43 -23.46
C SER A 151 -27.39 4.45 -24.56
N PRO A 152 -28.29 4.05 -25.47
CA PRO A 152 -27.95 3.22 -26.63
C PRO A 152 -26.76 3.79 -27.42
N GLU A 153 -26.53 5.11 -27.34
CA GLU A 153 -25.35 5.79 -27.90
C GLU A 153 -24.01 5.38 -27.27
N LEU A 154 -23.99 4.95 -26.00
CA LEU A 154 -22.77 4.52 -25.30
C LEU A 154 -22.37 3.08 -25.67
N ALA A 155 -23.35 2.23 -26.00
CA ALA A 155 -23.10 0.90 -26.55
C ALA A 155 -22.60 1.00 -28.00
N ASP A 156 -23.09 1.98 -28.76
CA ASP A 156 -22.65 2.24 -30.15
C ASP A 156 -21.27 2.91 -30.21
N ARG A 157 -20.91 3.74 -29.21
CA ARG A 157 -19.57 4.32 -29.04
C ARG A 157 -18.50 3.34 -28.56
N GLN A 158 -18.87 2.29 -27.83
CA GLN A 158 -17.95 1.16 -27.54
C GLN A 158 -17.54 0.41 -28.81
N ASN A 159 -18.34 0.51 -29.88
CA ASN A 159 -18.10 -0.18 -31.15
C ASN A 159 -17.42 0.72 -32.22
N SER A 160 -17.40 2.05 -32.03
CA SER A 160 -16.97 3.02 -33.06
C SER A 160 -15.73 3.85 -32.70
N GLY A 161 -15.12 3.65 -31.54
CA GLY A 161 -13.94 4.38 -31.10
C GLY A 161 -12.64 3.58 -31.19
N THR A 162 -12.13 3.28 -32.39
CA THR A 162 -10.70 2.95 -32.56
C THR A 162 -9.86 4.23 -32.43
N GLY A 163 -9.91 4.86 -31.26
CA GLY A 163 -8.93 5.87 -30.89
C GLY A 163 -7.57 5.18 -30.89
N SER A 164 -6.76 5.46 -31.91
CA SER A 164 -5.39 4.95 -32.02
C SER A 164 -4.60 5.38 -30.78
N PHE A 165 -4.53 4.49 -29.80
CA PHE A 165 -3.65 4.66 -28.66
C PHE A 165 -2.24 4.47 -29.19
N SER A 166 -1.56 5.57 -29.53
CA SER A 166 -0.12 5.52 -29.78
C SER A 166 0.58 5.26 -28.45
N PHE A 167 0.66 3.97 -28.11
CA PHE A 167 1.36 3.45 -26.95
C PHE A 167 2.77 4.04 -26.89
N PHE A 168 3.46 4.08 -28.03
CA PHE A 168 4.80 4.64 -28.17
C PHE A 168 4.85 6.15 -28.00
N GLY A 169 3.87 6.91 -28.51
CA GLY A 169 3.83 8.37 -28.36
C GLY A 169 3.52 8.82 -26.92
N SER A 170 2.59 8.13 -26.25
CA SER A 170 2.32 8.38 -24.84
C SER A 170 3.51 7.97 -23.97
N LEU A 171 4.08 6.77 -24.20
CA LEU A 171 5.26 6.30 -23.49
C LEU A 171 6.45 7.24 -23.65
N ALA A 172 6.77 7.68 -24.87
CA ALA A 172 7.87 8.62 -25.11
C ALA A 172 7.67 9.99 -24.43
N ARG A 173 6.41 10.43 -24.26
CA ARG A 173 6.08 11.69 -23.60
C ARG A 173 6.09 11.58 -22.08
N THR A 174 5.71 10.42 -21.53
CA THR A 174 5.53 10.23 -20.08
C THR A 174 6.74 9.58 -19.41
N LEU A 175 7.54 8.83 -20.15
CA LEU A 175 8.69 8.09 -19.63
C LEU A 175 9.83 9.02 -19.19
N PRO A 176 10.28 10.04 -19.97
CA PRO A 176 11.39 10.89 -19.53
C PRO A 176 11.10 11.67 -18.24
N PRO A 177 9.93 12.32 -18.05
CA PRO A 177 9.60 12.96 -16.78
C PRO A 177 9.48 11.97 -15.61
N SER A 178 8.92 10.77 -15.87
CA SER A 178 8.79 9.72 -14.85
C SER A 178 10.15 9.18 -14.39
N LEU A 179 11.08 8.98 -15.32
CA LEU A 179 12.46 8.55 -15.02
C LEU A 179 13.22 9.65 -14.28
N GLY A 180 13.11 10.90 -14.72
CA GLY A 180 13.73 12.04 -14.03
C GLY A 180 13.24 12.19 -12.59
N PHE A 181 11.93 12.10 -12.38
CA PHE A 181 11.36 12.18 -11.03
C PHE A 181 11.76 10.97 -10.17
N PHE A 182 11.72 9.76 -10.73
CA PHE A 182 12.15 8.55 -10.03
C PHE A 182 13.61 8.64 -9.59
N ALA A 183 14.51 9.06 -10.50
CA ALA A 183 15.93 9.23 -10.21
C ALA A 183 16.16 10.28 -9.12
N LEU A 184 15.50 11.45 -9.21
CA LEU A 184 15.61 12.50 -8.20
C LEU A 184 15.23 12.01 -6.82
N ALA A 185 14.08 11.36 -6.70
CA ALA A 185 13.60 10.91 -5.40
C ALA A 185 14.33 9.63 -4.92
N TYR A 186 14.94 8.84 -5.81
CA TYR A 186 15.88 7.78 -5.43
C TYR A 186 17.14 8.38 -4.78
N LEU A 187 17.74 9.40 -5.40
CA LEU A 187 18.92 10.09 -4.86
C LEU A 187 18.62 10.83 -3.55
N ALA A 188 17.39 11.31 -3.35
CA ALA A 188 16.97 11.95 -2.10
C ALA A 188 16.77 10.97 -0.93
N THR A 189 16.63 9.66 -1.20
CA THR A 189 16.32 8.65 -0.17
C THR A 189 17.41 8.52 0.91
N PRO A 190 18.72 8.37 0.59
CA PRO A 190 19.76 8.29 1.62
C PRO A 190 19.89 9.58 2.45
N VAL A 191 19.66 10.75 1.83
CA VAL A 191 19.66 12.05 2.53
C VAL A 191 18.51 12.11 3.55
N LEU A 192 17.31 11.69 3.15
CA LEU A 192 16.15 11.56 4.03
C LEU A 192 16.40 10.58 5.18
N GLN A 193 17.04 9.45 4.90
CA GLN A 193 17.38 8.45 5.92
C GLN A 193 18.36 9.03 6.95
N GLY A 194 19.48 9.62 6.51
CA GLY A 194 20.45 10.25 7.41
C GLY A 194 19.83 11.36 8.26
N PHE A 195 18.97 12.19 7.65
CA PHE A 195 18.24 13.24 8.39
C PHE A 195 17.32 12.67 9.48
N ILE A 196 16.63 11.55 9.21
CA ILE A 196 15.76 10.89 10.18
C ILE A 196 16.57 10.23 11.30
N GLU A 197 17.72 9.63 10.99
CA GLU A 197 18.60 9.03 12.00
C GLU A 197 19.18 10.11 12.93
N GLU A 198 19.67 11.22 12.37
CA GLU A 198 20.23 12.35 13.14
C GLU A 198 19.17 13.08 13.97
N ARG A 199 18.04 13.47 13.37
CA ARG A 199 17.00 14.25 14.06
C ARG A 199 16.06 13.38 14.88
N GLY A 200 15.82 12.14 14.45
CA GLY A 200 14.96 11.17 15.13
C GLY A 200 15.52 10.77 16.49
N ALA A 201 16.85 10.68 16.64
CA ALA A 201 17.50 10.44 17.93
C ALA A 201 17.11 11.46 19.03
N HIS A 202 16.66 12.66 18.63
CA HIS A 202 16.19 13.71 19.54
C HIS A 202 14.68 13.73 19.75
N LEU A 203 13.90 12.94 18.98
CA LEU A 203 12.46 12.84 19.14
C LEU A 203 12.11 11.75 20.16
N PRO A 204 11.35 12.07 21.23
CA PRO A 204 11.00 11.11 22.29
C PRO A 204 9.97 10.06 21.85
N LEU A 205 9.69 9.94 20.54
CA LEU A 205 8.69 9.02 20.01
C LEU A 205 9.16 7.56 20.01
N LEU A 206 10.45 7.31 19.75
CA LEU A 206 11.05 5.99 19.68
C LEU A 206 12.40 5.97 20.39
N SER A 207 12.76 4.83 20.97
CA SER A 207 14.14 4.58 21.43
C SER A 207 15.10 4.51 20.23
N ALA A 208 16.42 4.55 20.48
CA ALA A 208 17.43 4.40 19.43
C ALA A 208 17.22 3.11 18.61
N ALA A 209 16.94 1.98 19.29
CA ALA A 209 16.62 0.72 18.62
C ALA A 209 15.34 0.81 17.77
N GLY A 210 14.32 1.52 18.25
CA GLY A 210 13.09 1.77 17.50
C GLY A 210 13.33 2.61 16.24
N TRP A 211 14.20 3.63 16.31
CA TRP A 211 14.59 4.41 15.14
C TRP A 211 15.39 3.60 14.12
N SER A 212 16.25 2.67 14.54
CA SER A 212 16.93 1.75 13.63
C SER A 212 15.94 0.85 12.88
N VAL A 213 14.91 0.33 13.56
CA VAL A 213 13.82 -0.42 12.93
C VAL A 213 13.03 0.45 11.93
N ALA A 214 12.73 1.70 12.31
CA ALA A 214 12.02 2.64 11.45
C ALA A 214 12.84 2.97 10.18
N ALA A 215 14.14 3.23 10.33
CA ALA A 215 15.06 3.51 9.23
C ALA A 215 15.17 2.32 8.27
N ALA A 216 15.24 1.09 8.77
CA ALA A 216 15.28 -0.12 7.95
C ALA A 216 14.05 -0.26 7.01
N SER A 217 12.93 0.41 7.31
CA SER A 217 11.73 0.41 6.44
C SER A 217 11.96 1.09 5.10
N PHE A 218 12.94 2.01 5.00
CA PHE A 218 13.31 2.65 3.74
C PHE A 218 13.97 1.68 2.77
N ALA A 219 14.74 0.73 3.28
CA ALA A 219 15.35 -0.33 2.48
C ALA A 219 14.30 -1.34 2.03
N HIS A 220 13.62 -1.99 2.98
CA HIS A 220 12.56 -2.94 2.68
C HIS A 220 11.74 -3.28 3.92
N VAL A 221 10.47 -3.66 3.73
CA VAL A 221 9.60 -4.08 4.86
C VAL A 221 10.16 -5.30 5.60
N ASN A 222 10.78 -6.25 4.88
CA ASN A 222 11.41 -7.42 5.50
C ASN A 222 12.65 -7.06 6.32
N ALA A 223 13.39 -6.00 5.93
CA ALA A 223 14.54 -5.53 6.69
C ALA A 223 14.09 -4.93 8.02
N ALA A 224 13.04 -4.10 8.00
CA ALA A 224 12.43 -3.58 9.22
C ALA A 224 11.87 -4.68 10.13
N LEU A 225 11.18 -5.68 9.57
CA LEU A 225 10.67 -6.82 10.33
C LEU A 225 11.79 -7.66 10.94
N GLY A 226 12.87 -7.92 10.20
CA GLY A 226 14.04 -8.62 10.74
C GLY A 226 14.74 -7.84 11.85
N ALA A 227 14.90 -6.52 11.67
CA ALA A 227 15.46 -5.65 12.71
C ALA A 227 14.56 -5.62 13.97
N ALA A 228 13.24 -5.54 13.80
CA ALA A 228 12.30 -5.61 14.91
C ALA A 228 12.36 -6.97 15.63
N GLY A 229 12.44 -8.07 14.87
CA GLY A 229 12.61 -9.41 15.43
C GLY A 229 13.87 -9.56 16.27
N GLY A 230 15.02 -9.08 15.76
CA GLY A 230 16.27 -9.06 16.52
C GLY A 230 16.22 -8.19 17.77
N ALA A 231 15.56 -7.02 17.68
CA ALA A 231 15.37 -6.13 18.81
C ALA A 231 14.47 -6.73 19.90
N LEU A 232 13.41 -7.44 19.51
CA LEU A 232 12.54 -8.20 20.42
C LEU A 232 13.31 -9.36 21.08
N ALA A 233 14.08 -10.13 20.30
CA ALA A 233 14.84 -11.27 20.81
C ALA A 233 15.93 -10.88 21.80
N SER A 234 16.52 -9.70 21.63
CA SER A 234 17.51 -9.13 22.56
C SER A 234 16.89 -8.44 23.78
N GLY A 235 15.57 -8.30 23.84
CA GLY A 235 14.88 -7.54 24.89
C GLY A 235 15.10 -6.03 24.81
N SER A 236 15.65 -5.51 23.71
CA SER A 236 15.90 -4.07 23.53
C SER A 236 14.64 -3.28 23.17
N LEU A 237 13.59 -3.96 22.67
CA LEU A 237 12.26 -3.40 22.45
C LEU A 237 11.18 -4.31 23.05
N THR A 238 10.14 -3.70 23.62
CA THR A 238 8.89 -4.41 23.91
C THR A 238 8.10 -4.67 22.63
N THR A 239 7.08 -5.53 22.69
CA THR A 239 6.17 -5.77 21.55
C THR A 239 5.49 -4.47 21.11
N ALA A 240 5.02 -3.64 22.05
CA ALA A 240 4.38 -2.37 21.71
C ALA A 240 5.37 -1.40 21.04
N GLN A 241 6.60 -1.30 21.57
CA GLN A 241 7.63 -0.45 20.99
C GLN A 241 8.03 -0.89 19.58
N ALA A 242 8.14 -2.20 19.34
CA ALA A 242 8.40 -2.75 18.01
C ALA A 242 7.25 -2.46 17.03
N VAL A 243 6.00 -2.60 17.45
CA VAL A 243 4.82 -2.24 16.62
C VAL A 243 4.85 -0.75 16.26
N LEU A 244 5.09 0.13 17.24
CA LEU A 244 5.18 1.57 17.01
C LEU A 244 6.31 1.91 16.02
N ALA A 245 7.50 1.32 16.20
CA ALA A 245 8.64 1.50 15.31
C ALA A 245 8.36 1.05 13.87
N LEU A 246 7.74 -0.13 13.69
CA LEU A 246 7.34 -0.64 12.37
C LEU A 246 6.30 0.26 11.70
N LEU A 247 5.31 0.75 12.45
CA LEU A 247 4.26 1.62 11.91
C LEU A 247 4.78 3.02 11.55
N ALA A 248 5.69 3.57 12.36
CA ALA A 248 6.36 4.84 12.09
C ALA A 248 7.29 4.74 10.88
N GLY A 249 8.12 3.70 10.82
CA GLY A 249 8.97 3.40 9.65
C GLY A 249 8.16 3.20 8.37
N ASN A 250 7.04 2.47 8.46
CA ASN A 250 6.12 2.29 7.34
C ASN A 250 5.52 3.61 6.86
N MET A 251 5.11 4.49 7.77
CA MET A 251 4.58 5.82 7.43
C MET A 251 5.60 6.61 6.60
N LEU A 252 6.85 6.67 7.06
CA LEU A 252 7.93 7.38 6.38
C LEU A 252 8.27 6.75 5.01
N ALA A 253 8.41 5.43 4.96
CA ALA A 253 8.74 4.71 3.74
C ALA A 253 7.65 4.80 2.66
N VAL A 254 6.37 4.80 3.06
CA VAL A 254 5.25 4.97 2.12
C VAL A 254 5.22 6.38 1.54
N LEU A 255 5.50 7.42 2.32
CA LEU A 255 5.56 8.79 1.80
C LEU A 255 6.62 8.91 0.69
N SER A 256 7.81 8.35 0.88
CA SER A 256 8.85 8.26 -0.17
C SER A 256 8.34 7.53 -1.42
N ARG A 257 7.58 6.45 -1.23
CA ARG A 257 7.04 5.64 -2.33
C ARG A 257 5.97 6.38 -3.14
N VAL A 258 5.05 7.08 -2.46
CA VAL A 258 4.00 7.87 -3.11
C VAL A 258 4.61 8.88 -4.05
N LEU A 259 5.62 9.61 -3.58
CA LEU A 259 6.35 10.56 -4.40
C LEU A 259 6.94 9.85 -5.63
N ARG A 260 7.75 8.80 -5.42
CA ARG A 260 8.51 8.14 -6.49
C ARG A 260 7.68 7.39 -7.53
N GLN A 261 6.64 6.71 -7.11
CA GLN A 261 5.98 5.68 -7.91
C GLN A 261 4.57 6.06 -8.32
N ASP A 262 3.78 6.61 -7.40
CA ASP A 262 2.36 6.85 -7.64
C ASP A 262 2.16 8.11 -8.49
N ILE A 263 2.88 9.20 -8.17
CA ILE A 263 2.84 10.43 -8.97
C ILE A 263 3.31 10.18 -10.40
N ALA A 264 4.46 9.52 -10.55
CA ALA A 264 5.03 9.21 -11.86
C ALA A 264 4.04 8.39 -12.71
N PHE A 265 3.39 7.40 -12.10
CA PHE A 265 2.37 6.61 -12.76
C PHE A 265 1.16 7.45 -13.20
N TRP A 266 0.62 8.32 -12.32
CA TRP A 266 -0.56 9.13 -12.66
C TRP A 266 -0.29 10.20 -13.71
N ILE A 267 0.90 10.83 -13.70
CA ILE A 267 1.33 11.73 -14.79
C ILE A 267 1.28 11.00 -16.14
N GLY A 268 1.54 9.69 -16.15
CA GLY A 268 1.50 8.88 -17.35
C GLY A 268 0.11 8.64 -17.95
N ILE A 269 -0.96 8.71 -17.15
CA ILE A 269 -2.30 8.25 -17.58
C ILE A 269 -3.42 9.28 -17.40
N PHE A 270 -3.20 10.34 -16.62
CA PHE A 270 -4.19 11.37 -16.31
C PHE A 270 -3.72 12.79 -16.68
N PRO A 271 -4.64 13.72 -16.97
CA PRO A 271 -4.29 15.12 -17.19
C PRO A 271 -3.77 15.79 -15.92
N GLY A 272 -2.88 16.78 -16.06
CA GLY A 272 -2.13 17.37 -14.94
C GLY A 272 -3.00 17.98 -13.82
N LYS A 273 -4.17 18.55 -14.13
CA LYS A 273 -5.12 19.05 -13.12
C LYS A 273 -5.62 17.91 -12.21
N MET A 274 -5.98 16.79 -12.83
CA MET A 274 -6.46 15.61 -12.13
C MET A 274 -5.36 14.92 -11.31
N VAL A 275 -4.12 14.90 -11.81
CA VAL A 275 -2.96 14.37 -11.06
C VAL A 275 -2.77 15.12 -9.73
N ARG A 276 -2.93 16.45 -9.71
CA ARG A 276 -2.86 17.23 -8.46
C ARG A 276 -3.94 16.83 -7.48
N SER A 277 -5.17 16.62 -7.96
CA SER A 277 -6.30 16.18 -7.14
C SER A 277 -6.10 14.77 -6.60
N LEU A 278 -5.67 13.82 -7.45
CA LEU A 278 -5.29 12.46 -7.06
C LEU A 278 -4.21 12.47 -5.98
N PHE A 279 -3.16 13.27 -6.17
CA PHE A 279 -2.08 13.40 -5.19
C PHE A 279 -2.57 13.97 -3.86
N ALA A 280 -3.35 15.05 -3.88
CA ALA A 280 -3.89 15.66 -2.68
C ALA A 280 -4.77 14.68 -1.89
N TRP A 281 -5.72 14.03 -2.54
CA TRP A 281 -6.60 13.03 -1.91
C TRP A 281 -5.84 11.81 -1.41
N ASN A 282 -4.87 11.30 -2.19
CA ASN A 282 -4.05 10.17 -1.77
C ASN A 282 -3.22 10.51 -0.54
N LEU A 283 -2.49 11.63 -0.57
CA LEU A 283 -1.60 12.05 0.50
C LEU A 283 -2.39 12.38 1.77
N ALA A 284 -3.47 13.15 1.67
CA ALA A 284 -4.29 13.51 2.82
C ALA A 284 -4.88 12.27 3.51
N THR A 285 -5.48 11.36 2.74
CA THR A 285 -6.06 10.13 3.33
C THR A 285 -5.00 9.19 3.88
N LEU A 286 -3.81 9.09 3.27
CA LEU A 286 -2.68 8.32 3.79
C LEU A 286 -2.20 8.88 5.11
N LEU A 287 -1.89 10.18 5.16
CA LEU A 287 -1.41 10.85 6.37
C LEU A 287 -2.43 10.72 7.50
N ALA A 288 -3.72 10.87 7.21
CA ALA A 288 -4.78 10.70 8.21
C ALA A 288 -4.77 9.30 8.84
N VAL A 289 -4.87 8.23 8.03
CA VAL A 289 -4.92 6.86 8.59
C VAL A 289 -3.60 6.43 9.22
N MET A 290 -2.46 6.90 8.71
CA MET A 290 -1.14 6.64 9.30
C MET A 290 -0.99 7.33 10.64
N SER A 291 -1.36 8.60 10.73
CA SER A 291 -1.26 9.36 11.99
C SER A 291 -2.16 8.76 13.07
N ILE A 292 -3.40 8.37 12.74
CA ILE A 292 -4.32 7.72 13.67
C ILE A 292 -3.71 6.45 14.24
N SER A 293 -3.16 5.60 13.39
CA SER A 293 -2.64 4.29 13.81
C SER A 293 -1.26 4.35 14.48
N VAL A 294 -0.40 5.31 14.12
CA VAL A 294 0.84 5.58 14.86
C VAL A 294 0.51 6.12 16.26
N THR A 295 -0.43 7.06 16.36
CA THR A 295 -0.88 7.60 17.66
C THR A 295 -1.53 6.51 18.51
N ALA A 296 -2.38 5.66 17.92
CA ALA A 296 -2.97 4.53 18.62
C ALA A 296 -1.92 3.51 19.10
N ALA A 297 -0.86 3.28 18.32
CA ALA A 297 0.24 2.40 18.73
C ALA A 297 1.16 3.02 19.79
N ALA A 298 1.16 4.35 19.94
CA ALA A 298 1.91 5.03 21.00
C ALA A 298 1.24 4.86 22.37
N VAL A 299 -0.09 4.67 22.43
CA VAL A 299 -0.83 4.55 23.70
C VAL A 299 -0.31 3.38 24.57
N PRO A 300 -0.18 2.14 24.06
CA PRO A 300 0.38 1.04 24.86
C PRO A 300 1.82 1.27 25.32
N VAL A 301 2.64 1.93 24.47
CA VAL A 301 4.03 2.27 24.83
C VAL A 301 4.07 3.25 26.00
N LEU A 302 3.21 4.27 25.98
CA LEU A 302 3.07 5.24 27.07
C LEU A 302 2.53 4.61 28.36
N TRP A 303 1.76 3.52 28.26
CA TRP A 303 1.28 2.74 29.39
C TRP A 303 2.26 1.66 29.86
N GLY A 304 3.43 1.53 29.23
CA GLY A 304 4.48 0.59 29.64
C GLY A 304 4.30 -0.86 29.18
N TRP A 305 3.56 -1.09 28.09
CA TRP A 305 3.32 -2.42 27.50
C TRP A 305 4.38 -2.83 26.46
#